data_AF-A0A7J6U5Q8-F1
#
_entry.id   AF-A0A7J6U5Q8-F1
#
_cell.length_a   1.000
_cell.length_b   1.000
_cell.length_c   1.000
_cell.angle_alpha   90.00
_cell.angle_beta   90.00
_cell.angle_gamma   90.00
#
_symmetry.space_group_name_H-M   'P 1'
#
loop_
_entity.id
_entity.type
_entity.pdbx_description
1 polymer ?
#
loop_
_entity_poly.entity_id
_entity_poly.type
_entity_poly.pdbx_seq_one_letter_code
_entity_poly.pdbx_strand_id
1 'polypeptide(L)'
;MDLEYTFSQMVYLCIAPRKVCQLTIYRHQTKGRWSRDDPAFVVIQVLFLAVSGIAYGVCFSHTFLQMLRVFLIGIVVHFLLLGSLVAAVCNFIANRHLRVRTFQGLDQVVGRAKRRDSHPIRLVVSQCPCVLEWYPILLQRVPFLYSFDVHCNAFFPTFLLL
;
A
#
# COMPACT_ATOMS: atom_id res chain seq x y z
N MET A 1 -9.58 -9.94 14.48
CA MET A 1 -9.21 -9.51 13.12
C MET A 1 -10.48 -9.33 12.31
N ASP A 2 -10.62 -8.19 11.65
CA ASP A 2 -11.87 -7.77 10.99
C ASP A 2 -11.96 -8.41 9.59
N LEU A 3 -12.34 -9.69 9.55
CA LEU A 3 -12.45 -10.48 8.32
C LEU A 3 -13.53 -9.94 7.38
N GLU A 4 -14.67 -9.52 7.92
CA GLU A 4 -15.79 -8.95 7.15
C GLU A 4 -15.41 -7.65 6.44
N TYR A 5 -14.70 -6.77 7.15
CA TYR A 5 -14.15 -5.54 6.59
C TYR A 5 -13.17 -5.84 5.45
N THR A 6 -12.29 -6.81 5.68
CA THR A 6 -11.28 -7.23 4.71
C THR A 6 -11.92 -7.82 3.46
N PHE A 7 -12.92 -8.68 3.62
CA PHE A 7 -13.66 -9.28 2.51
C PHE A 7 -14.40 -8.21 1.68
N SER A 8 -15.07 -7.27 2.34
CA SER A 8 -15.71 -6.15 1.68
C SER A 8 -14.70 -5.31 0.89
N GLN A 9 -13.52 -5.06 1.47
CA GLN A 9 -12.43 -4.35 0.79
C GLN A 9 -11.94 -5.12 -0.46
N MET A 10 -11.85 -6.45 -0.41
CA MET A 10 -11.49 -7.30 -1.55
C MET A 10 -12.52 -7.21 -2.68
N VAL A 11 -13.82 -7.25 -2.34
CA VAL A 11 -14.90 -7.06 -3.33
C VAL A 11 -14.81 -5.65 -3.96
N TYR A 12 -14.57 -4.62 -3.13
CA TYR A 12 -14.40 -3.26 -3.64
C TYR A 12 -13.16 -3.08 -4.49
N LEU A 13 -12.08 -3.84 -4.28
CA LEU A 13 -10.91 -3.83 -5.17
C LEU A 13 -11.29 -4.25 -6.60
N CYS A 14 -12.21 -5.21 -6.74
CA CYS A 14 -12.66 -5.69 -8.05
C CYS A 14 -13.71 -4.77 -8.70
N ILE A 15 -14.65 -4.23 -7.92
CA ILE A 15 -15.79 -3.47 -8.48
C ILE A 15 -15.51 -1.97 -8.52
N ALA A 16 -14.90 -1.40 -7.48
CA ALA A 16 -14.80 0.03 -7.28
C ALA A 16 -13.54 0.42 -6.48
N PRO A 17 -12.33 0.34 -7.08
CA PRO A 17 -11.07 0.57 -6.37
C PRO A 17 -10.96 1.99 -5.77
N ARG A 18 -11.68 2.97 -6.36
CA ARG A 18 -11.78 4.34 -5.83
C ARG A 18 -12.27 4.39 -4.39
N LYS A 19 -13.22 3.53 -4.01
CA LYS A 19 -13.75 3.45 -2.63
C LYS A 19 -12.66 3.00 -1.65
N VAL A 20 -11.82 2.05 -2.06
CA VAL A 20 -10.72 1.53 -1.23
C VAL A 20 -9.64 2.60 -1.01
N CYS A 21 -9.33 3.39 -2.04
CA CYS A 21 -8.42 4.53 -1.91
C CYS A 21 -8.97 5.56 -0.91
N GLN A 22 -10.24 5.96 -1.03
CA GLN A 22 -10.89 6.90 -0.11
C GLN A 22 -10.88 6.38 1.33
N LEU A 23 -11.19 5.09 1.52
CA LEU A 23 -11.18 4.44 2.82
C LEU A 23 -9.79 4.37 3.45
N THR A 24 -8.75 4.22 2.64
CA THR A 24 -7.35 4.24 3.10
C THR A 24 -6.94 5.64 3.55
N ILE A 25 -7.33 6.68 2.80
CA ILE A 25 -7.10 8.09 3.18
C ILE A 25 -7.84 8.41 4.49
N TYR A 26 -9.10 7.99 4.62
CA TYR A 26 -9.88 8.19 5.85
C TYR A 26 -9.25 7.49 7.07
N ARG A 27 -8.77 6.25 6.90
CA ARG A 27 -8.02 5.53 7.95
C ARG A 27 -6.73 6.24 8.34
N HIS A 28 -6.04 6.84 7.37
CA HIS A 28 -4.84 7.62 7.66
C HIS A 28 -5.15 8.82 8.56
N GLN A 29 -6.24 9.55 8.29
CA GLN A 29 -6.64 10.70 9.11
C GLN A 29 -7.03 10.31 10.55
N THR A 30 -7.61 9.13 10.74
CA THR A 30 -8.09 8.67 12.06
C THR A 30 -7.03 7.94 12.89
N LYS A 31 -6.12 7.19 12.25
CA LYS A 31 -5.10 6.37 12.93
C LYS A 31 -3.66 6.86 12.76
N GLY A 32 -3.42 7.87 11.92
CA GLY A 32 -2.11 8.49 11.69
C GLY A 32 -1.08 7.60 10.98
N ARG A 33 -1.49 6.47 10.36
CA ARG A 33 -0.58 5.53 9.70
C ARG A 33 -1.13 5.00 8.39
N TRP A 34 -0.23 4.69 7.45
CA TRP A 34 -0.56 4.23 6.10
C TRP A 34 -0.58 2.70 6.00
N SER A 35 0.23 1.98 6.77
CA SER A 35 0.25 0.53 6.74
C SER A 35 -1.00 -0.03 7.41
N ARG A 36 -1.57 -1.06 6.77
CA ARG A 36 -2.50 -1.95 7.44
C ARG A 36 -1.69 -2.96 8.24
N ASP A 37 -1.95 -3.07 9.53
CA ASP A 37 -1.25 -4.01 10.42
C ASP A 37 -2.03 -5.32 10.62
N ASP A 38 -3.16 -5.47 9.92
CA ASP A 38 -4.06 -6.62 10.06
C ASP A 38 -3.64 -7.76 9.10
N PRO A 39 -3.27 -8.94 9.61
CA PRO A 39 -2.87 -10.08 8.77
C PRO A 39 -4.04 -10.69 7.98
N ALA A 40 -5.27 -10.24 8.23
CA ALA A 40 -6.51 -10.77 7.65
C ALA A 40 -6.47 -10.87 6.12
N PHE A 41 -5.91 -9.89 5.43
CA PHE A 41 -5.87 -9.88 3.97
C PHE A 41 -4.96 -10.96 3.41
N VAL A 42 -3.77 -11.14 4.00
CA VAL A 42 -2.83 -12.20 3.62
C VAL A 42 -3.44 -13.57 3.90
N VAL A 43 -4.14 -13.74 5.03
CA VAL A 43 -4.82 -14.99 5.37
C VAL A 43 -5.87 -15.36 4.32
N ILE A 44 -6.74 -14.41 3.93
CA ILE A 44 -7.74 -14.67 2.89
C ILE A 44 -7.08 -14.95 1.53
N GLN A 45 -5.99 -14.24 1.19
CA GLN A 45 -5.25 -14.49 -0.05
C GLN A 45 -4.61 -15.88 -0.09
N VAL A 46 -4.03 -16.33 1.03
CA VAL A 46 -3.48 -17.68 1.18
C VAL A 46 -4.56 -18.75 1.05
N LEU A 47 -5.76 -18.50 1.58
CA LEU A 47 -6.90 -19.39 1.41
C LEU A 47 -7.28 -19.56 -0.07
N PHE A 48 -7.36 -18.46 -0.83
CA PHE A 48 -7.62 -18.52 -2.27
C PHE A 48 -6.51 -19.27 -3.04
N LEU A 49 -5.25 -19.04 -2.68
CA LEU A 49 -4.12 -19.79 -3.24
C LEU A 49 -4.19 -21.28 -2.91
N ALA A 50 -4.68 -21.65 -1.71
CA ALA A 50 -4.84 -23.05 -1.32
C ALA A 50 -5.90 -23.74 -2.17
N VAL A 51 -7.05 -23.09 -2.35
CA VAL A 51 -8.14 -23.61 -3.20
C VAL A 51 -7.65 -23.80 -4.64
N SER A 52 -6.94 -22.81 -5.20
CA SER A 52 -6.35 -22.91 -6.54
C SER A 52 -5.30 -24.02 -6.63
N GLY A 53 -4.39 -24.14 -5.64
CA GLY A 53 -3.37 -25.19 -5.59
C GLY A 53 -3.95 -26.60 -5.49
N ILE A 54 -5.04 -26.78 -4.74
CA ILE A 54 -5.77 -28.05 -4.66
C ILE A 54 -6.42 -28.35 -6.01
N ALA A 55 -7.11 -27.39 -6.62
CA ALA A 55 -7.74 -27.56 -7.94
C ALA A 55 -6.71 -27.95 -9.02
N TYR A 56 -5.53 -27.32 -9.02
CA TYR A 56 -4.40 -27.68 -9.87
C TYR A 56 -3.91 -29.11 -9.60
N GLY A 57 -3.71 -29.47 -8.33
CA GLY A 57 -3.27 -30.81 -7.95
C GLY A 57 -4.23 -31.92 -8.40
N VAL A 58 -5.54 -31.67 -8.28
CA VAL A 58 -6.60 -32.59 -8.73
C VAL A 58 -6.61 -32.73 -10.25
N CYS A 59 -6.49 -31.63 -10.99
CA CYS A 59 -6.53 -31.63 -12.46
C CYS A 59 -5.38 -32.44 -13.08
N PHE A 60 -4.17 -32.34 -12.51
CA PHE A 60 -2.98 -33.00 -13.04
C PHE A 60 -2.64 -34.32 -12.33
N SER A 61 -3.52 -34.84 -11.47
CA SER A 61 -3.33 -36.10 -10.74
C SER A 61 -1.98 -36.19 -9.99
N HIS A 62 -1.55 -35.08 -9.39
CA HIS A 62 -0.29 -35.02 -8.65
C HIS A 62 -0.35 -35.82 -7.34
N THR A 63 0.80 -36.34 -6.90
CA THR A 63 0.91 -36.93 -5.56
C THR A 63 0.77 -35.85 -4.49
N PHE A 64 0.29 -36.21 -3.30
CA PHE A 64 0.07 -35.26 -2.19
C PHE A 64 1.31 -34.40 -1.89
N LEU A 65 2.50 -35.00 -1.91
CA LEU A 65 3.76 -34.29 -1.64
C LEU A 65 4.10 -33.27 -2.74
N GLN A 66 3.79 -33.59 -4.01
CA GLN A 66 3.95 -32.66 -5.11
C GLN A 66 2.98 -31.48 -4.99
N MET A 67 1.71 -31.76 -4.63
CA MET A 67 0.70 -30.73 -4.39
C MET A 67 1.11 -29.79 -3.24
N LEU A 68 1.59 -30.35 -2.12
CA LEU A 68 2.08 -29.55 -0.99
C LEU A 68 3.32 -28.72 -1.37
N ARG A 69 4.24 -29.28 -2.16
CA ARG A 69 5.42 -28.55 -2.67
C ARG A 69 5.02 -27.37 -3.55
N VAL A 70 4.10 -27.57 -4.50
CA VAL A 70 3.60 -26.50 -5.38
C VAL A 70 2.89 -25.43 -4.57
N PHE A 71 2.05 -25.80 -3.61
CA PHE A 71 1.36 -24.88 -2.72
C PHE A 71 2.33 -24.01 -1.89
N LEU A 72 3.34 -24.63 -1.25
CA LEU A 72 4.33 -23.90 -0.46
C LEU A 72 5.22 -23.00 -1.32
N ILE A 73 5.62 -23.45 -2.52
CA ILE A 73 6.36 -22.61 -3.48
C ILE A 73 5.48 -21.43 -3.93
N GLY A 74 4.19 -21.67 -4.20
CA GLY A 74 3.22 -20.63 -4.54
C GLY A 74 3.14 -19.53 -3.47
N ILE A 75 3.03 -19.89 -2.20
CA ILE A 75 2.94 -18.90 -1.11
C ILE A 75 4.29 -18.24 -0.85
N VAL A 76 5.33 -19.02 -0.61
CA VAL A 76 6.61 -18.47 -0.12
C VAL A 76 7.36 -17.76 -1.22
N VAL A 77 7.47 -18.37 -2.40
CA VAL A 77 8.28 -17.83 -3.50
C VAL A 77 7.48 -16.81 -4.31
N HIS A 78 6.29 -17.19 -4.78
CA HIS A 78 5.54 -16.33 -5.70
C HIS A 78 4.77 -15.22 -4.99
N PHE A 79 4.14 -15.50 -3.84
CA PHE A 79 3.37 -14.46 -3.15
C PHE A 79 4.26 -13.61 -2.23
N LEU A 80 5.02 -14.22 -1.32
CA LEU A 80 5.81 -13.47 -0.33
C LEU A 80 7.12 -12.91 -0.90
N LEU A 81 7.97 -13.75 -1.51
CA LEU A 81 9.30 -13.33 -1.95
C LEU A 81 9.21 -12.41 -3.18
N LEU A 82 8.53 -12.83 -4.24
CA LEU A 82 8.34 -11.97 -5.42
C LEU A 82 7.51 -10.72 -5.07
N GLY A 83 6.49 -10.84 -4.22
CA GLY A 83 5.68 -9.70 -3.80
C GLY A 83 6.45 -8.68 -2.97
N SER A 84 7.28 -9.14 -2.03
CA SER A 84 8.18 -8.26 -1.26
C SER A 84 9.24 -7.60 -2.15
N LEU A 85 9.76 -8.30 -3.16
CA LEU A 85 10.68 -7.75 -4.15
C LEU A 85 10.00 -6.62 -4.96
N VAL A 86 8.81 -6.88 -5.50
CA VAL A 86 8.02 -5.87 -6.24
C VAL A 86 7.72 -4.67 -5.35
N ALA A 87 7.29 -4.90 -4.12
CA ALA A 87 7.03 -3.84 -3.14
C ALA A 87 8.29 -3.02 -2.82
N ALA A 88 9.46 -3.66 -2.70
CA ALA A 88 10.73 -2.98 -2.44
C ALA A 88 11.15 -2.10 -3.61
N VAL A 89 11.02 -2.61 -4.84
CA VAL A 89 11.30 -1.85 -6.07
C VAL A 89 10.35 -0.66 -6.20
N CYS A 90 9.04 -0.87 -6.04
CA CYS A 90 8.04 0.20 -6.07
C CYS A 90 8.30 1.25 -4.97
N ASN A 91 8.63 0.82 -3.76
CA ASN A 91 8.96 1.72 -2.65
C ASN A 91 10.23 2.54 -2.94
N PHE A 92 11.24 1.92 -3.56
CA PHE A 92 12.46 2.60 -3.97
C PHE A 92 12.17 3.67 -5.03
N ILE A 93 11.42 3.31 -6.07
CA ILE A 93 11.03 4.22 -7.15
C ILE A 93 10.19 5.38 -6.58
N ALA A 94 9.20 5.08 -5.73
CA ALA A 94 8.32 6.09 -5.14
C ALA A 94 9.11 7.11 -4.30
N ASN A 95 10.01 6.65 -3.43
CA ASN A 95 10.79 7.54 -2.59
C ASN A 95 11.87 8.32 -3.37
N ARG A 96 12.35 7.79 -4.50
CA ARG A 96 13.39 8.43 -5.32
C ARG A 96 12.85 9.42 -6.35
N HIS A 97 11.70 9.11 -6.97
CA HIS A 97 11.19 9.86 -8.12
C HIS A 97 9.86 10.57 -7.85
N LEU A 98 9.00 10.04 -6.98
CA LEU A 98 7.64 10.58 -6.77
C LEU A 98 7.56 11.58 -5.61
N ARG A 99 8.65 11.80 -4.86
CA ARG A 99 8.68 12.85 -3.83
C ARG A 99 8.76 14.21 -4.49
N VAL A 100 7.72 15.00 -4.25
CA VAL A 100 7.60 16.39 -4.67
C VAL A 100 8.77 17.19 -4.09
N ARG A 101 9.73 17.59 -4.94
CA ARG A 101 10.91 18.40 -4.57
C ARG A 101 10.57 19.85 -4.20
N THR A 102 9.33 20.28 -4.40
CA THR A 102 8.82 21.63 -4.10
C THR A 102 9.13 22.07 -2.66
N PHE A 103 9.38 21.14 -1.75
CA PHE A 103 9.75 21.44 -0.37
C PHE A 103 11.11 22.07 -0.15
N GLN A 104 12.11 21.80 -0.99
CA GLN A 104 13.43 22.42 -0.83
C GLN A 104 13.37 23.94 -1.04
N GLY A 105 12.44 24.41 -1.88
CA GLY A 105 12.17 25.84 -2.05
C GLY A 105 11.43 26.44 -0.85
N LEU A 106 10.42 25.74 -0.31
CA LEU A 106 9.67 26.19 0.86
C LEU A 106 10.54 26.27 2.13
N ASP A 107 11.41 25.30 2.40
CA ASP A 107 12.35 25.37 3.53
C ASP A 107 13.32 26.54 3.40
N GLN A 108 13.78 26.84 2.18
CA GLN A 108 14.63 28.01 1.93
C GLN A 108 13.85 29.33 2.07
N VAL A 109 12.60 29.40 1.62
CA VAL A 109 11.75 30.60 1.73
C VAL A 109 11.34 30.83 3.19
N VAL A 110 10.95 29.79 3.93
CA VAL A 110 10.66 29.86 5.37
C VAL A 110 11.93 30.20 6.17
N GLY A 111 13.07 29.60 5.83
CA GLY A 111 14.37 29.89 6.46
C GLY A 111 14.85 31.33 6.21
N ARG A 112 14.62 31.88 5.01
CA ARG A 112 14.87 33.30 4.71
C ARG A 112 13.87 34.23 5.40
N ALA A 113 12.59 33.86 5.45
CA ALA A 113 11.55 34.63 6.12
C ALA A 113 11.76 34.66 7.65
N LYS A 114 12.29 33.60 8.25
CA LYS A 114 12.65 33.55 9.68
C LYS A 114 13.84 34.45 10.05
N ARG A 115 14.67 34.85 9.07
CA ARG A 115 15.83 35.73 9.27
C ARG A 115 15.51 37.22 9.07
N ARG A 116 14.30 37.57 8.62
CA ARG A 116 13.85 38.94 8.39
C ARG A 116 12.67 39.20 9.34
N ASP A 117 12.88 40.09 10.30
CA ASP A 117 12.12 40.26 11.53
C ASP A 117 10.58 40.19 11.46
N SER A 118 10.04 39.67 12.58
CA SER A 118 8.76 40.01 13.23
C SER A 118 7.54 40.24 12.33
N HIS A 119 6.76 39.16 12.18
CA HIS A 119 5.42 39.11 11.55
C HIS A 119 5.43 39.25 10.02
N PRO A 120 5.53 38.14 9.26
CA PRO A 120 4.28 37.51 8.81
C PRO A 120 4.43 36.02 8.44
N ILE A 121 4.40 35.10 9.42
CA ILE A 121 4.26 33.66 9.10
C ILE A 121 2.90 33.38 8.41
N ARG A 122 1.90 34.27 8.61
CA ARG A 122 0.58 34.14 7.97
C ARG A 122 0.57 34.37 6.46
N LEU A 123 1.52 35.11 5.88
CA LEU A 123 1.41 35.50 4.46
C LEU A 123 1.95 34.44 3.48
N VAL A 124 2.96 33.65 3.86
CA VAL A 124 3.41 32.52 3.02
C VAL A 124 2.45 31.32 3.12
N VAL A 125 1.82 31.14 4.30
CA VAL A 125 0.77 30.14 4.57
C VAL A 125 -0.54 30.48 3.83
N SER A 126 -0.74 31.74 3.42
CA SER A 126 -1.97 32.22 2.81
C SER A 126 -2.14 31.83 1.33
N GLN A 127 -1.10 31.37 0.64
CA GLN A 127 -1.21 31.16 -0.81
C GLN A 127 -1.97 29.86 -1.16
N CYS A 128 -1.99 28.84 -0.29
CA CYS A 128 -2.81 27.63 -0.43
C CYS A 128 -3.11 26.96 0.93
N PRO A 129 -4.18 27.33 1.66
CA PRO A 129 -4.51 26.70 2.94
C PRO A 129 -4.78 25.18 2.83
N CYS A 130 -5.32 24.73 1.69
CA CYS A 130 -5.51 23.30 1.39
C CYS A 130 -4.19 22.52 1.30
N VAL A 131 -3.07 23.13 0.89
CA VAL A 131 -1.78 22.44 0.77
C VAL A 131 -1.12 22.21 2.13
N LEU A 132 -1.36 23.09 3.11
CA LEU A 132 -0.85 22.90 4.47
C LEU A 132 -1.50 21.71 5.18
N GLU A 133 -2.76 21.41 4.86
CA GLU A 133 -3.48 20.28 5.46
C GLU A 133 -2.94 18.92 4.95
N TRP A 134 -2.46 18.86 3.70
CA TRP A 134 -1.83 17.68 3.11
C TRP A 134 -0.29 17.66 3.20
N TYR A 135 0.32 18.72 3.75
CA TYR A 135 1.76 18.89 3.91
C TYR A 135 2.46 17.73 4.64
N PRO A 136 2.00 17.27 5.82
CA PRO A 136 2.67 16.17 6.51
C PRO A 136 2.60 14.85 5.71
N ILE A 137 1.55 14.67 4.92
CA ILE A 137 1.31 13.47 4.09
C ILE A 137 2.29 13.42 2.91
N LEU A 138 2.53 14.56 2.25
CA LEU A 138 3.42 14.65 1.08
C LEU A 138 4.91 14.54 1.45
N LEU A 139 5.27 14.88 2.69
CA LEU A 139 6.65 14.82 3.19
C LEU A 139 7.03 13.45 3.77
N GLN A 140 6.05 12.62 4.11
CA GLN A 140 6.27 11.33 4.74
C GLN A 140 6.95 10.35 3.78
N ARG A 141 8.02 9.70 4.22
CA ARG A 141 8.64 8.59 3.50
C ARG A 141 7.63 7.46 3.37
N VAL A 142 7.46 6.91 2.18
CA VAL A 142 6.58 5.76 1.97
C VAL A 142 7.13 4.57 2.76
N PRO A 143 6.39 4.03 3.74
CA PRO A 143 6.85 2.88 4.49
C PRO A 143 6.75 1.62 3.61
N PHE A 144 7.73 0.72 3.75
CA PHE A 144 7.75 -0.53 2.98
C PHE A 144 6.46 -1.33 3.17
N LEU A 145 5.96 -1.40 4.41
CA LEU A 145 4.74 -2.15 4.76
C LEU A 145 3.51 -1.65 3.99
N TYR A 146 3.42 -0.35 3.71
CA TYR A 146 2.36 0.20 2.86
C TYR A 146 2.53 -0.20 1.40
N SER A 147 3.76 -0.17 0.87
CA SER A 147 4.05 -0.61 -0.49
C SER A 147 3.73 -2.10 -0.69
N PHE A 148 3.99 -2.92 0.34
CA PHE A 148 3.62 -4.33 0.34
C PHE A 148 2.10 -4.53 0.40
N ASP A 149 1.37 -3.78 1.23
CA ASP A 149 -0.10 -3.82 1.27
C ASP A 149 -0.72 -3.42 -0.09
N VAL A 150 -0.17 -2.42 -0.78
CA VAL A 150 -0.59 -2.06 -2.14
C VAL A 150 -0.34 -3.22 -3.12
N HIS A 151 0.81 -3.89 -3.03
CA HIS A 151 1.08 -5.08 -3.85
C HIS A 151 0.05 -6.19 -3.58
N CYS A 152 -0.23 -6.52 -2.32
CA CYS A 152 -1.25 -7.52 -1.98
C CYS A 152 -2.63 -7.12 -2.54
N ASN A 153 -3.02 -5.85 -2.42
CA ASN A 153 -4.28 -5.34 -2.94
C ASN A 153 -4.37 -5.42 -4.47
N ALA A 154 -3.25 -5.23 -5.19
CA ALA A 154 -3.18 -5.38 -6.64
C ALA A 154 -3.13 -6.84 -7.09
N PHE A 155 -2.51 -7.72 -6.30
CA PHE A 155 -2.39 -9.14 -6.60
C PHE A 155 -3.74 -9.86 -6.63
N PHE A 156 -4.67 -9.50 -5.73
CA PHE A 156 -5.98 -10.14 -5.66
C PHE A 156 -6.80 -10.06 -6.96
N PRO A 157 -7.08 -8.87 -7.54
CA PRO A 157 -7.82 -8.80 -8.80
C PRO A 157 -7.04 -9.43 -9.97
N THR A 158 -5.70 -9.37 -9.98
CA THR A 158 -4.92 -10.09 -10.99
C THR A 158 -5.04 -11.61 -10.86
N PHE A 159 -5.09 -12.12 -9.63
CA PHE A 159 -5.28 -13.55 -9.37
C PHE A 159 -6.67 -14.04 -9.79
N LEU A 160 -7.71 -13.22 -9.66
CA LEU A 160 -9.06 -13.60 -10.13
C LEU A 160 -9.21 -13.58 -11.66
N LEU A 161 -8.34 -12.86 -12.37
CA LEU A 161 -8.37 -12.77 -13.83
C LEU A 161 -7.56 -13.89 -14.52
N LEU A 162 -6.65 -14.54 -13.79
CA LEU A 162 -5.80 -15.64 -14.24
C LEU A 162 -6.47 -16.99 -13.96
#